data_AF-A0A2P5HHE4-F1
#
_entry.id   AF-A0A2P5HHE4-F1
#
_cell.length_a   1.000
_cell.length_b   1.000
_cell.length_c   1.000
_cell.angle_alpha   90.00
_cell.angle_beta   90.00
_cell.angle_gamma   90.00
#
_symmetry.space_group_name_H-M   'P 1'
#
loop_
_entity.id
_entity.type
_entity.pdbx_description
1 polymer ?
#
loop_
_entity_poly.entity_id
_entity_poly.type
_entity_poly.pdbx_seq_one_letter_code
_entity_poly.pdbx_strand_id
1 'polypeptide(L)'
;MSRSCFRLGRDIICQLAFGYPLNTQTKPTNRPFLGAMECINTWWLGNKRVVEFRKSVFAMIHARTAMERDAQHDLYTIALSDKVAYEGDSSDEGLHGSEL
;
A
#
# COMPACT_ATOMS: atom_id res chain seq x y z
N MET A 1 -5.11 -21.01 -11.20
CA MET A 1 -5.73 -19.96 -10.35
C MET A 1 -6.66 -19.12 -11.21
N SER A 2 -7.91 -18.87 -10.78
CA SER A 2 -8.87 -18.07 -11.58
C SER A 2 -8.63 -16.55 -11.41
N ARG A 3 -9.09 -15.75 -12.38
CA ARG A 3 -8.96 -14.28 -12.32
C ARG A 3 -9.71 -13.68 -11.13
N SER A 4 -10.82 -14.29 -10.73
CA SER A 4 -11.61 -13.89 -9.56
C SER A 4 -10.89 -14.23 -8.26
N CYS A 5 -10.27 -15.41 -8.14
CA CYS A 5 -9.45 -15.75 -6.98
C CYS A 5 -8.25 -14.80 -6.83
N PHE A 6 -7.62 -14.42 -7.95
CA PHE A 6 -6.51 -13.47 -7.93
C PHE A 6 -6.94 -12.08 -7.43
N ARG A 7 -8.06 -11.56 -7.93
CA ARG A 7 -8.64 -10.29 -7.48
C ARG A 7 -9.02 -10.33 -6.02
N LEU A 8 -9.73 -11.37 -5.60
CA LEU A 8 -10.14 -11.55 -4.21
C LEU A 8 -8.95 -11.60 -3.26
N GLY A 9 -7.91 -12.37 -3.59
CA GLY A 9 -6.70 -12.45 -2.77
C GLY A 9 -6.03 -11.09 -2.60
N ARG A 10 -5.96 -10.29 -3.67
CA ARG A 10 -5.38 -8.94 -3.62
C ARG A 10 -6.25 -7.95 -2.84
N ASP A 11 -7.58 -8.02 -3.01
CA ASP A 11 -8.53 -7.23 -2.22
C ASP A 11 -8.36 -7.51 -0.70
N ILE A 12 -8.23 -8.79 -0.32
CA ILE A 12 -8.00 -9.21 1.08
C ILE A 12 -6.64 -8.70 1.59
N ILE A 13 -5.55 -8.93 0.83
CA ILE A 13 -4.20 -8.54 1.24
C ILE A 13 -4.13 -7.02 1.47
N CYS A 14 -4.63 -6.20 0.55
CA CYS A 14 -4.54 -4.75 0.68
C CYS A 14 -5.42 -4.20 1.82
N GLN A 15 -6.58 -4.82 2.08
CA GLN A 15 -7.39 -4.48 3.24
C GLN A 15 -6.66 -4.80 4.55
N LEU A 16 -6.05 -5.98 4.66
CA LEU A 16 -5.39 -6.42 5.90
C LEU A 16 -4.03 -5.74 6.12
N ALA A 17 -3.31 -5.43 5.05
CA ALA A 17 -1.98 -4.83 5.15
C ALA A 17 -2.04 -3.31 5.36
N PHE A 18 -3.01 -2.63 4.75
CA PHE A 18 -3.04 -1.16 4.68
C PHE A 18 -4.40 -0.53 5.00
N GLY A 19 -5.39 -1.32 5.40
CA GLY A 19 -6.75 -0.84 5.62
C GLY A 19 -7.46 -0.37 4.35
N TYR A 20 -6.91 -0.65 3.15
CA TYR A 20 -7.39 -0.07 1.89
C TYR A 20 -8.19 -1.08 1.04
N PRO A 21 -9.51 -0.88 0.87
CA PRO A 21 -10.35 -1.80 0.11
C PRO A 21 -10.23 -1.55 -1.40
N LEU A 22 -9.47 -2.40 -2.10
CA LEU A 22 -9.31 -2.27 -3.56
C LEU A 22 -10.61 -2.54 -4.35
N ASN A 23 -11.52 -3.37 -3.84
CA ASN A 23 -12.81 -3.68 -4.46
C ASN A 23 -12.72 -4.14 -5.94
N THR A 24 -11.67 -4.86 -6.33
CA THR A 24 -11.42 -5.21 -7.73
C THR A 24 -12.39 -6.27 -8.28
N GLN A 25 -13.05 -7.00 -7.38
CA GLN A 25 -14.17 -7.89 -7.72
C GLN A 25 -15.33 -7.12 -8.37
N THR A 26 -15.72 -5.97 -7.82
CA THR A 26 -16.92 -5.22 -8.24
C THR A 26 -16.60 -3.97 -9.06
N LYS A 27 -15.46 -3.31 -8.81
CA LYS A 27 -15.09 -2.04 -9.46
C LYS A 27 -13.85 -2.19 -10.34
N PRO A 28 -13.80 -1.58 -11.53
CA PRO A 28 -12.64 -1.65 -12.41
C PRO A 28 -11.50 -0.71 -12.02
N THR A 29 -11.76 0.33 -11.23
CA THR A 29 -10.84 1.44 -10.93
C THR A 29 -9.46 0.99 -10.45
N ASN A 30 -9.40 0.01 -9.55
CA ASN A 30 -8.14 -0.46 -8.96
C ASN A 30 -7.58 -1.71 -9.66
N ARG A 31 -8.15 -2.15 -10.79
CA ARG A 31 -7.63 -3.32 -11.53
C ARG A 31 -6.27 -3.06 -12.21
N PRO A 32 -5.95 -1.86 -12.71
CA PRO A 32 -4.61 -1.56 -13.22
C PRO A 32 -3.51 -1.72 -12.16
N PHE A 33 -3.81 -1.41 -10.90
CA PHE A 33 -2.89 -1.63 -9.78
C PHE A 33 -2.47 -3.10 -9.65
N LEU A 34 -3.39 -4.04 -9.90
CA LEU A 34 -3.07 -5.47 -9.86
C LEU A 34 -2.04 -5.87 -10.92
N GLY A 35 -2.18 -5.36 -12.14
CA GLY A 35 -1.21 -5.61 -13.22
C GLY A 35 0.12 -4.92 -12.96
N ALA A 36 0.11 -3.77 -12.26
CA ALA A 36 1.34 -3.13 -11.82
C ALA A 36 2.06 -3.91 -10.70
N MET A 37 1.35 -4.49 -9.74
CA MET A 37 1.96 -5.34 -8.71
C MET A 37 2.68 -6.56 -9.30
N GLU A 38 2.15 -7.13 -10.38
CA GLU A 38 2.83 -8.20 -11.13
C GLU A 38 4.14 -7.71 -11.78
N CYS A 39 4.20 -6.43 -12.16
CA CYS A 39 5.36 -5.84 -12.81
C CYS A 39 6.49 -5.46 -11.83
N ILE A 40 6.27 -5.47 -10.51
CA ILE A 40 7.29 -5.12 -9.51
C ILE A 40 8.53 -6.01 -9.66
N ASN A 41 8.34 -7.28 -10.04
CA ASN A 41 9.44 -8.24 -10.25
C ASN A 41 10.06 -8.17 -11.65
N THR A 42 9.55 -7.31 -12.54
CA THR A 42 10.05 -7.17 -13.92
C THR A 42 10.45 -5.71 -14.16
N TRP A 43 11.73 -5.41 -13.92
CA TRP A 43 12.33 -4.08 -14.04
C TRP A 43 12.07 -3.40 -15.41
N TRP A 44 11.76 -4.14 -16.47
CA TRP A 44 11.63 -3.60 -17.84
C TRP A 44 10.19 -3.27 -18.30
N LEU A 45 9.15 -3.48 -17.49
CA LEU A 45 7.76 -3.33 -17.94
C LEU A 45 7.22 -1.87 -17.86
N GLY A 46 7.76 -0.96 -18.68
CA GLY A 46 7.08 0.23 -19.25
C GLY A 46 6.53 1.32 -18.31
N ASN A 47 7.00 2.56 -18.51
CA ASN A 47 6.70 3.76 -17.69
C ASN A 47 5.23 3.96 -17.30
N LYS A 48 4.26 3.66 -18.18
CA LYS A 48 2.82 3.88 -17.91
C LYS A 48 2.28 3.05 -16.74
N ARG A 49 2.69 1.77 -16.61
CA ARG A 49 2.21 0.91 -15.51
C ARG A 49 2.80 1.32 -14.17
N VAL A 50 4.04 1.80 -14.18
CA VAL A 50 4.72 2.35 -12.99
C VAL A 50 4.04 3.64 -12.51
N VAL A 51 3.59 4.51 -13.42
CA VAL A 51 2.84 5.72 -13.06
C VAL A 51 1.51 5.36 -12.37
N GLU A 52 0.73 4.43 -12.93
CA GLU A 52 -0.54 4.01 -12.33
C GLU A 52 -0.33 3.27 -11.00
N PHE A 53 0.74 2.49 -10.88
CA PHE A 53 1.18 1.91 -9.62
C PHE A 53 1.43 2.99 -8.57
N ARG A 54 2.29 3.96 -8.91
CA ARG A 54 2.69 5.05 -8.02
C ARG A 54 1.48 5.84 -7.57
N LYS A 55 0.56 6.22 -8.48
CA LYS A 55 -0.70 6.87 -8.14
C LYS A 55 -1.54 6.06 -7.14
N SER A 56 -1.64 4.75 -7.35
CA SER A 56 -2.41 3.87 -6.45
C SER A 56 -1.77 3.78 -5.07
N VAL A 57 -0.44 3.67 -5.00
CA VAL A 57 0.30 3.70 -3.73
C VAL A 57 0.13 5.04 -3.02
N PHE A 58 0.22 6.16 -3.73
CA PHE A 58 -0.05 7.48 -3.14
C PHE A 58 -1.49 7.60 -2.63
N ALA A 59 -2.48 7.10 -3.38
CA ALA A 59 -3.87 7.09 -2.93
C ALA A 59 -4.04 6.27 -1.64
N MET A 60 -3.37 5.11 -1.54
CA MET A 60 -3.35 4.30 -0.31
C MET A 60 -2.70 5.05 0.85
N ILE A 61 -1.54 5.68 0.63
CA ILE A 61 -0.85 6.47 1.66
C ILE A 61 -1.70 7.65 2.12
N HIS A 62 -2.33 8.39 1.21
CA HIS A 62 -3.21 9.49 1.55
C HIS A 62 -4.47 9.04 2.30
N ALA A 63 -5.10 7.95 1.85
CA ALA A 63 -6.23 7.36 2.57
C ALA A 63 -5.80 6.97 3.99
N ARG A 64 -4.58 6.45 4.13
CA ARG A 64 -4.02 6.08 5.43
C ARG A 64 -3.74 7.27 6.33
N THR A 65 -3.09 8.32 5.83
CA THR A 65 -2.78 9.51 6.64
C THR A 65 -4.03 10.28 7.06
N ALA A 66 -5.16 10.09 6.36
CA ALA A 66 -6.45 10.65 6.74
C ALA A 66 -7.18 9.86 7.84
N MET A 67 -6.74 8.64 8.17
CA MET A 67 -7.35 7.84 9.24
C MET A 67 -6.78 8.22 10.62
N GLU A 68 -7.65 8.30 11.63
CA GLU A 68 -7.24 8.45 13.02
C GLU A 68 -6.35 7.29 13.47
N ARG A 69 -5.35 7.56 14.33
CA ARG A 69 -4.33 6.57 14.76
C ARG A 69 -4.97 5.30 15.36
N ASP A 70 -6.05 5.44 16.12
CA ASP A 70 -6.71 4.31 16.78
C ASP A 70 -7.60 3.51 15.82
N ALA A 71 -7.90 4.03 14.63
CA ALA A 71 -8.57 3.28 13.57
C ALA A 71 -7.60 2.42 12.74
N GLN A 72 -6.29 2.46 13.04
CA GLN A 72 -5.23 1.82 12.30
C GLN A 72 -4.87 0.43 12.88
N HIS A 73 -5.72 -0.57 12.66
CA HIS A 73 -5.49 -1.96 13.12
C HIS A 73 -5.01 -2.90 12.00
N ASP A 74 -4.19 -2.41 11.08
CA ASP A 74 -3.62 -3.23 10.01
C ASP A 74 -2.18 -3.66 10.30
N LEU A 75 -1.69 -4.60 9.49
CA LEU A 75 -0.34 -5.15 9.63
C LEU A 75 0.75 -4.06 9.58
N TYR A 76 0.54 -2.99 8.81
CA TYR A 76 1.51 -1.92 8.69
C TYR A 76 1.69 -1.16 10.01
N THR A 77 0.61 -0.83 10.72
CA THR A 77 0.72 -0.21 12.05
C THR A 77 1.32 -1.14 13.09
N ILE A 78 0.99 -2.43 13.05
CA ILE A 78 1.60 -3.42 13.96
C ILE A 78 3.11 -3.46 13.74
N ALA A 79 3.55 -3.59 12.48
CA ALA A 79 4.97 -3.63 12.14
C ALA A 79 5.73 -2.34 12.50
N LEU A 80 5.08 -1.17 12.41
CA LEU A 80 5.67 0.09 12.86
C LEU A 80 5.76 0.18 14.39
N SER A 81 4.73 -0.28 15.09
CA SER A 81 4.70 -0.26 16.56
C SER A 81 5.79 -1.15 17.15
N ASP A 82 6.03 -2.32 16.54
CA ASP A 82 7.12 -3.22 16.92
C ASP A 82 8.49 -2.57 16.71
N LYS A 83 8.69 -1.78 15.65
CA LYS A 83 9.96 -1.06 15.44
C LYS A 83 10.19 0.04 16.49
N VAL A 84 9.17 0.81 16.84
CA VAL A 84 9.26 1.85 17.87
C VAL A 84 9.59 1.24 19.24
N ALA A 85 9.15 0.01 19.52
CA ALA A 85 9.49 -0.70 20.76
C ALA A 85 10.98 -1.10 20.86
N TYR A 86 11.71 -1.21 19.73
CA TYR A 86 13.15 -1.48 19.71
C TYR A 86 14.03 -0.22 19.62
N GLU A 87 13.46 0.92 19.24
CA GLU A 87 14.13 2.22 19.14
C GLU A 87 13.76 3.16 20.30
N GLY A 88 13.40 2.60 21.46
CA GLY A 88 13.23 3.32 22.72
C GLY A 88 14.54 3.86 23.33
N ASP A 89 15.55 4.15 22.51
CA ASP A 89 16.72 4.96 22.84
C ASP A 89 17.40 5.50 21.56
N SER A 90 16.78 6.46 20.87
CA SER A 90 17.45 7.73 20.48
C SER A 90 16.58 8.55 19.53
N SER A 91 16.22 9.75 20.00
CA SER A 91 16.04 11.00 19.25
C SER A 91 15.30 10.96 17.90
N ASP A 92 14.04 11.41 17.98
CA ASP A 92 13.41 12.44 17.13
C ASP A 92 14.27 13.02 15.99
N GLU A 93 14.24 12.39 14.82
CA GLU A 93 14.46 13.08 13.54
C GLU A 93 13.40 12.62 12.53
N GLY A 94 12.36 13.45 12.43
CA GLY A 94 11.35 13.34 11.38
C GLY A 94 11.99 13.45 9.98
N LEU A 95 11.47 12.66 9.05
CA LEU A 95 11.83 12.64 7.63
C LEU A 95 11.86 14.06 7.04
N HIS A 96 13.05 14.63 6.93
CA HIS A 96 13.27 15.86 6.18
C HIS A 96 13.04 15.56 4.70
N GLY A 97 11.96 16.13 4.16
CA GLY A 97 11.67 16.10 2.72
C GLY A 97 12.87 16.68 1.97
N SER A 98 13.42 15.90 1.05
CA SER A 98 14.40 16.38 0.08
C SER A 98 13.65 17.22 -0.95
N GLU A 99 13.85 18.52 -0.88
CA GLU A 99 13.39 19.49 -1.87
C GLU A 99 14.04 19.20 -3.23
N LEU A 100 13.22 19.28 -4.28
CA LEU A 100 13.65 19.38 -5.69
C LEU A 100 13.82 20.85 -6.05
#